data_AF-A0A679FXF4-F1
#
_entry.id   AF-A0A679FXF4-F1
#
_cell.length_a   1.000
_cell.length_b   1.000
_cell.length_c   1.000
_cell.angle_alpha   90.00
_cell.angle_beta   90.00
_cell.angle_gamma   90.00
#
_symmetry.space_group_name_H-M   'P 1'
#
loop_
_entity.id
_entity.type
_entity.pdbx_description
1 polymer ?
#
loop_
_entity_poly.entity_id
_entity_poly.type
_entity_poly.pdbx_seq_one_letter_code
_entity_poly.pdbx_strand_id
1 'polypeptide(L)'
;MFLGVFTLSITTIPLAVYNGIVIGNSLGVAVTHSLKLSKILLAILPHGIFEIPAIIISISVGLQGINFYKISCKKEYLRYLGKMYGVVFILLFLASLVESYVSFLIAGG
;
A
#
# COMPACT_ATOMS: atom_id res chain seq x y z
N MET A 1 -6.48 -4.53 4.88
CA MET A 1 -6.95 -3.86 6.12
C MET A 1 -8.26 -4.44 6.67
N PHE A 2 -9.41 -4.32 6.00
CA PHE A 2 -10.72 -4.79 6.52
C PHE A 2 -10.74 -6.26 6.91
N LEU A 3 -10.36 -7.14 5.98
CA LEU A 3 -10.31 -8.58 6.24
C LEU A 3 -9.37 -8.90 7.41
N GLY A 4 -8.21 -8.23 7.48
CA GLY A 4 -7.21 -8.37 8.53
C GLY A 4 -7.74 -8.08 9.93
N VAL A 5 -8.56 -7.03 10.09
CA VAL A 5 -9.14 -6.67 11.39
C VAL A 5 -10.14 -7.74 11.86
N PHE A 6 -10.96 -8.27 10.97
CA PHE A 6 -11.98 -9.28 11.31
C PHE A 6 -11.42 -10.70 11.45
N THR A 7 -10.32 -11.03 10.77
CA THR A 7 -9.71 -12.37 10.83
C THR A 7 -8.57 -12.45 11.83
N LEU A 8 -8.55 -11.63 12.89
CA LEU A 8 -7.48 -11.63 13.92
C LEU A 8 -6.07 -11.52 13.31
N SER A 9 -5.91 -10.71 12.28
CA SER A 9 -4.62 -10.45 11.63
C SER A 9 -4.01 -11.60 10.83
N ILE A 10 -4.66 -12.77 10.79
CA ILE A 10 -4.22 -13.94 10.00
C ILE A 10 -4.11 -13.60 8.51
N THR A 11 -5.05 -12.82 7.96
CA THR A 11 -5.00 -12.40 6.55
C THR A 11 -4.04 -11.25 6.27
N THR A 12 -3.62 -10.50 7.31
CA THR A 12 -2.71 -9.36 7.16
C THR A 12 -1.29 -9.80 6.84
N ILE A 13 -0.80 -10.88 7.46
CA ILE A 13 0.58 -11.36 7.27
C ILE A 13 0.82 -11.85 5.82
N PRO A 14 -0.01 -12.74 5.24
CA PRO A 14 0.12 -13.16 3.85
C PRO A 14 0.01 -11.99 2.87
N LEU A 15 -0.89 -11.03 3.13
CA LEU A 15 -1.03 -9.84 2.28
C LEU A 15 0.22 -8.96 2.33
N ALA A 16 0.84 -8.80 3.50
CA ALA A 16 2.07 -8.04 3.64
C ALA A 16 3.21 -8.66 2.83
N VAL A 17 3.36 -9.98 2.91
CA VAL A 17 4.34 -10.75 2.12
C VAL A 17 4.04 -10.61 0.63
N TYR A 18 2.78 -10.77 0.22
CA TYR A 18 2.37 -10.62 -1.17
C TYR A 18 2.68 -9.23 -1.71
N ASN A 19 2.35 -8.16 -0.99
CA ASN A 19 2.68 -6.79 -1.39
C ASN A 19 4.19 -6.57 -1.49
N GLY A 20 4.98 -7.14 -0.58
CA GLY A 20 6.45 -7.10 -0.67
C GLY A 20 6.99 -7.82 -1.92
N ILE A 21 6.44 -8.98 -2.25
CA ILE A 21 6.80 -9.73 -3.46
C ILE A 21 6.43 -8.94 -4.72
N VAL A 22 5.25 -8.31 -4.76
CA VAL A 22 4.82 -7.50 -5.91
C VAL A 22 5.79 -6.34 -6.16
N ILE A 23 6.14 -5.58 -5.12
CA ILE A 23 7.14 -4.49 -5.24
C ILE A 23 8.49 -5.03 -5.72
N GLY A 24 8.94 -6.16 -5.16
CA GLY A 24 10.20 -6.80 -5.57
C GLY A 24 10.19 -7.28 -7.02
N ASN A 25 9.08 -7.85 -7.48
CA ASN A 25 8.90 -8.30 -8.86
C ASN A 25 8.89 -7.13 -9.84
N SER A 26 8.20 -6.03 -9.51
CA SER A 26 8.20 -4.80 -10.31
C SER A 26 9.62 -4.27 -10.51
N LEU A 27 10.45 -4.33 -9.47
CA LEU A 27 11.86 -3.94 -9.55
C LEU A 27 12.68 -4.95 -10.37
N GLY A 28 12.42 -6.25 -10.22
CA GLY A 28 13.09 -7.32 -10.96
C GLY A 28 12.86 -7.25 -12.47
N VAL A 29 11.60 -7.05 -12.90
CA VAL A 29 11.22 -6.87 -14.31
C VAL A 29 11.89 -5.64 -14.90
N ALA A 30 11.96 -4.56 -14.12
CA ALA A 30 12.62 -3.34 -14.56
C ALA A 30 14.12 -3.55 -14.84
N VAL A 31 14.81 -4.34 -14.02
CA VAL A 31 16.23 -4.69 -14.21
C VAL A 31 16.45 -5.62 -15.40
N THR A 32 15.62 -6.66 -15.57
CA THR A 32 15.80 -7.65 -16.65
C THR A 32 15.57 -7.09 -18.05
N HIS A 33 14.68 -6.10 -18.20
CA HIS A 33 14.42 -5.45 -19.48
C HIS A 33 15.50 -4.43 -19.91
N SER A 34 16.61 -4.32 -19.18
CA SER A 34 17.69 -3.35 -19.46
C SER A 34 17.19 -1.91 -19.62
N LEU A 35 16.08 -1.59 -18.96
CA LEU A 35 15.58 -0.22 -18.92
C LEU A 35 16.66 0.64 -18.25
N LYS A 36 16.90 1.84 -18.80
CA LYS A 36 17.80 2.79 -18.14
C LYS A 36 17.33 2.97 -16.69
N LEU A 37 18.25 2.80 -15.74
CA LEU A 37 17.96 2.91 -14.30
C LEU A 37 17.17 4.19 -13.97
N SER A 38 17.43 5.28 -14.70
CA SER A 38 16.69 6.53 -14.61
C SER A 38 15.20 6.41 -14.95
N LYS A 39 14.79 5.67 -15.99
CA LYS A 39 13.38 5.44 -16.33
C LYS A 39 12.68 4.58 -15.29
N ILE A 40 13.39 3.60 -14.73
CA ILE A 40 12.88 2.73 -13.66
C ILE A 40 12.62 3.54 -12.39
N LEU A 41 13.60 4.33 -11.97
CA LEU A 41 13.46 5.25 -10.84
C LEU A 41 12.34 6.26 -11.08
N LEU A 42 12.23 6.81 -12.29
CA LEU A 42 11.15 7.75 -12.61
C LEU A 42 9.77 7.09 -12.59
N ALA A 43 9.68 5.82 -13.00
CA ALA A 43 8.42 5.07 -12.98
C ALA A 43 8.00 4.72 -11.54
N ILE A 44 8.93 4.26 -10.70
CA ILE A 44 8.64 3.69 -9.36
C ILE A 44 8.62 4.75 -8.25
N LEU A 45 9.62 5.64 -8.24
CA LEU A 45 9.84 6.55 -7.12
C LEU A 45 8.66 7.51 -6.85
N PRO A 46 8.02 8.12 -7.87
CA PRO A 46 6.98 9.11 -7.64
C PRO A 46 5.72 8.56 -6.98
N HIS A 47 5.23 7.39 -7.40
CA HIS A 47 4.04 6.77 -6.80
C HIS A 47 4.39 5.96 -5.55
N GLY A 48 5.58 5.34 -5.51
CA GLY A 48 6.07 4.57 -4.37
C GLY A 48 6.18 5.37 -3.06
N ILE A 49 6.40 6.69 -3.15
CA ILE A 49 6.37 7.60 -1.99
C ILE A 49 5.01 7.58 -1.27
N PHE A 50 3.92 7.36 -1.98
CA PHE A 50 2.57 7.31 -1.41
C PHE A 50 2.13 5.88 -1.09
N GLU A 51 2.49 4.93 -1.95
CA GLU A 51 2.09 3.53 -1.81
C GLU A 51 2.75 2.86 -0.59
N ILE A 52 4.05 3.08 -0.35
CA ILE A 52 4.76 2.46 0.76
C ILE A 52 4.16 2.87 2.13
N PRO A 53 3.93 4.17 2.42
CA PRO A 53 3.22 4.57 3.64
C PRO A 53 1.82 3.98 3.75
N ALA A 54 1.06 3.91 2.65
CA ALA A 54 -0.28 3.34 2.63
C ALA A 54 -0.26 1.84 3.01
N ILE A 55 0.70 1.08 2.48
CA ILE A 55 0.90 -0.33 2.81
C ILE A 55 1.28 -0.49 4.29
N ILE A 56 2.22 0.32 4.80
CA ILE A 56 2.64 0.25 6.21
C ILE A 56 1.45 0.52 7.14
N ILE A 57 0.67 1.59 6.90
CA ILE A 57 -0.52 1.92 7.69
C ILE A 57 -1.54 0.77 7.64
N SER A 58 -1.78 0.21 6.44
CA SER A 58 -2.71 -0.92 6.25
C SER A 58 -2.28 -2.17 7.01
N ILE A 59 -0.98 -2.47 7.07
CA ILE A 59 -0.41 -3.58 7.85
C ILE A 59 -0.54 -3.29 9.35
N SER A 60 -0.12 -2.10 9.81
CA SER A 60 -0.20 -1.72 11.22
C SER A 60 -1.62 -1.80 11.75
N VAL A 61 -2.61 -1.31 11.00
CA VAL A 61 -4.02 -1.37 11.38
C VAL A 61 -4.56 -2.81 11.26
N GLY A 62 -4.17 -3.56 10.24
CA GLY A 62 -4.55 -4.96 10.07
C GLY A 62 -4.01 -5.89 11.16
N LEU A 63 -2.85 -5.58 11.75
CA LEU A 63 -2.26 -6.29 12.89
C LEU A 63 -2.94 -5.97 14.22
N GLN A 64 -3.63 -4.84 14.33
CA GLN A 64 -4.44 -4.50 15.51
C GLN A 64 -5.75 -5.29 15.60
N GLY A 65 -6.09 -6.11 14.59
CA GLY A 65 -7.24 -7.02 14.62
C GLY A 65 -7.28 -7.96 15.84
N ILE A 66 -6.11 -8.38 16.34
CA ILE A 66 -6.00 -9.18 17.57
C ILE A 66 -6.53 -8.41 18.80
N ASN A 67 -6.38 -7.09 18.83
CA ASN A 67 -6.88 -6.23 19.90
C ASN A 67 -8.36 -5.86 19.74
N PHE A 68 -8.94 -6.01 18.54
CA PHE A 68 -10.35 -5.68 18.29
C PHE A 68 -11.31 -6.46 19.21
N TYR A 69 -11.01 -7.74 19.48
CA TYR A 69 -11.83 -8.59 20.34
C TYR A 69 -11.60 -8.35 21.84
N LYS A 70 -10.52 -7.67 22.21
CA LYS A 70 -10.20 -7.34 23.61
C LYS A 70 -10.69 -5.96 24.05
N ILE A 71 -10.97 -5.05 23.11
CA ILE A 71 -11.35 -3.66 23.41
C ILE A 71 -12.86 -3.56 23.73
N SER A 72 -13.18 -3.09 24.94
CA SER A 72 -14.56 -2.82 25.39
C SER A 72 -15.23 -1.64 24.66
N CYS A 73 -14.45 -0.70 24.08
CA CYS A 73 -14.93 0.49 23.38
C CYS A 73 -14.93 0.35 21.84
N LYS A 74 -15.81 -0.52 21.30
CA LYS A 74 -15.89 -0.80 19.85
C LYS A 74 -16.17 0.43 18.97
N LYS A 75 -16.95 1.41 19.46
CA LYS A 75 -17.37 2.59 18.68
C LYS A 75 -16.21 3.54 18.35
N GLU A 76 -15.33 3.81 19.32
CA GLU A 76 -14.17 4.67 19.11
C GLU A 76 -13.15 4.00 18.19
N TYR A 77 -12.94 2.69 18.35
CA TYR A 77 -12.08 1.90 17.49
C TYR A 77 -12.59 1.87 16.03
N LEU A 78 -13.89 1.71 15.81
CA LEU A 78 -14.48 1.80 14.46
C LEU A 78 -14.27 3.18 13.83
N ARG A 79 -14.37 4.27 14.61
CA ARG A 79 -14.08 5.63 14.12
C ARG A 79 -12.60 5.78 13.72
N TYR A 80 -11.69 5.22 14.52
CA TYR A 80 -10.26 5.20 14.21
C TYR A 80 -9.98 4.41 12.92
N LEU A 81 -10.56 3.22 12.76
CA LEU A 81 -10.44 2.41 11.54
C LEU A 81 -10.92 3.16 10.30
N GLY A 82 -12.08 3.83 10.39
CA GLY A 82 -12.62 4.65 9.29
C GLY A 82 -11.68 5.79 8.89
N LYS A 83 -11.07 6.48 9.87
CA LYS A 83 -10.07 7.52 9.59
C LYS A 83 -8.83 6.95 8.89
N MET A 84 -8.29 5.85 9.40
CA MET A 84 -7.11 5.22 8.79
C MET A 84 -7.40 4.72 7.38
N TYR A 85 -8.61 4.19 7.14
CA TYR A 85 -9.03 3.80 5.80
C TYR A 85 -9.08 4.99 4.85
N GLY A 86 -9.64 6.12 5.30
CA GLY A 86 -9.66 7.36 4.52
C GLY A 86 -8.25 7.85 4.17
N VAL A 87 -7.32 7.80 5.12
CA VAL A 87 -5.90 8.16 4.88
C VAL A 87 -5.26 7.24 3.84
N VAL A 88 -5.42 5.92 3.98
CA VAL A 88 -4.90 4.93 3.01
C VAL A 88 -5.51 5.16 1.62
N PHE A 89 -6.81 5.42 1.54
CA PHE A 89 -7.48 5.72 0.28
C PHE A 89 -6.92 6.97 -0.39
N ILE A 90 -6.75 8.06 0.35
CA ILE A 90 -6.19 9.31 -0.18
C ILE A 90 -4.76 9.09 -0.68
N LEU A 91 -3.92 8.36 0.08
CA LEU A 91 -2.55 8.05 -0.32
C LEU A 91 -2.51 7.24 -1.62
N LEU A 92 -3.32 6.18 -1.73
CA LEU A 92 -3.36 5.35 -2.94
C LEU A 92 -3.95 6.11 -4.14
N PHE A 93 -4.91 6.99 -3.90
CA PHE A 93 -5.46 7.86 -4.94
C PHE A 93 -4.41 8.86 -5.45
N LEU A 94 -3.62 9.46 -4.56
CA LEU A 94 -2.49 10.31 -4.96
C LEU A 94 -1.42 9.51 -5.70
N ALA A 95 -1.14 8.27 -5.27
CA ALA A 95 -0.21 7.37 -5.94
C ALA A 95 -0.63 7.13 -7.40
N SER A 96 -1.90 6.81 -7.64
CA SER A 96 -2.40 6.53 -9.00
C SER A 96 -2.43 7.76 -9.90
N LEU A 97 -2.70 8.95 -9.36
CA LEU A 97 -2.60 10.21 -10.12
C LEU A 97 -1.16 10.48 -10.57
N VAL A 98 -0.21 10.30 -9.66
CA VAL A 98 1.21 10.48 -9.96
C VAL A 98 1.69 9.43 -10.96
N GLU A 99 1.29 8.17 -10.81
CA GLU A 99 1.60 7.10 -11.75
C GLU A 99 1.04 7.37 -13.15
N SER A 100 -0.20 7.86 -13.24
CA SER A 100 -0.84 8.21 -14.51
C SER A 100 -0.09 9.35 -15.21
N TYR A 101 0.33 10.38 -14.47
CA TYR A 101 1.13 11.48 -15.01
C TYR A 101 2.50 11.01 -15.51
N VAL A 102 3.18 10.17 -14.72
CA VAL A 102 4.49 9.60 -15.08
C VAL A 102 4.37 8.68 -16.30
N SER A 103 3.34 7.82 -16.35
CA SER A 103 3.10 6.92 -17.48
C SER A 103 2.83 7.70 -18.76
N PHE A 104 2.05 8.78 -18.69
CA PHE A 104 1.83 9.68 -19.82
C PHE A 104 3.14 10.31 -20.31
N LEU A 105 4.00 10.78 -19.39
CA LEU A 105 5.30 11.36 -19.72
C LEU A 105 6.26 10.35 -20.40
N ILE A 106 6.21 9.07 -19.98
CA ILE A 106 7.06 8.00 -20.53
C ILE A 106 6.54 7.49 -21.88
N ALA A 107 5.22 7.47 -22.08
CA ALA A 107 4.58 6.95 -23.31
C ALA A 107 4.43 8.01 -24.43
N GLY A 108 4.36 9.30 -24.07
CA GLY A 108 4.17 10.41 -25.01
C GLY A 108 5.43 11.20 -25.35
N GLY A 109 6.62 10.74 -24.94
CA GLY A 109 7.91 11.41 -25.14
C GLY A 109 8.93 10.59 -25.94
#